data_AF-A0A8J6G5B7-F1
#
_entry.id   AF-A0A8J6G5B7-F1
#
_cell.length_a   1.000
_cell.length_b   1.000
_cell.length_c   1.000
_cell.angle_alpha   90.00
_cell.angle_beta   90.00
_cell.angle_gamma   90.00
#
_symmetry.space_group_name_H-M   'P 1'
#
loop_
_entity.id
_entity.type
_entity.pdbx_description
1 polymer ?
#
loop_
_entity_poly.entity_id
_entity_poly.type
_entity_poly.pdbx_seq_one_letter_code
_entity_poly.pdbx_strand_id
1 'polypeptide(L)'
;MREYTNFNLTKLCSATDIQAGNSGRSPDVKAGFLEVPALPEGFQGRDFLCEQAPLPPEEPSPRPRQLRSAVRSREMIREALQNEMNVMIKSSPADLVTVTDQNVEKMLLSSIKEKYPSHSFIGEESVAAGEKTVFTDKPTWIIDPIDGTTNFVHRIRSVGTAAVNMCLVATGGADAYYEMGIHCWDMAGAGVIVTEAGGVLMDVTGGPFDLMSRRIIAANSKALAERIAKEIEIIPLQRDDES
;
A
#
# COMPACT_ATOMS: atom_id res chain seq x y z
N MET A 1 8.36 -30.39 1.86
CA MET A 1 8.61 -29.19 2.68
C MET A 1 8.55 -28.01 1.71
N ARG A 2 7.46 -27.23 1.70
CA ARG A 2 7.20 -26.21 0.67
C ARG A 2 7.89 -24.90 1.06
N GLU A 3 8.72 -24.37 0.15
CA GLU A 3 9.34 -23.04 0.27
C GLU A 3 8.28 -21.96 0.01
N TYR A 4 8.01 -21.12 1.01
CA TYR A 4 7.16 -19.94 0.86
C TYR A 4 8.05 -18.71 0.64
N THR A 5 7.87 -18.05 -0.50
CA THR A 5 8.65 -16.87 -0.95
C THR A 5 8.43 -15.64 -0.06
N ASN A 6 9.48 -14.82 0.09
CA ASN A 6 9.56 -13.60 0.91
C ASN A 6 8.56 -12.52 0.47
N PHE A 7 7.68 -12.05 1.36
CA PHE A 7 6.82 -10.88 1.16
C PHE A 7 7.32 -9.71 2.01
N ASN A 8 8.05 -8.77 1.39
CA ASN A 8 8.17 -7.38 1.85
C ASN A 8 7.69 -6.53 0.67
N LEU A 9 6.60 -5.79 0.84
CA LEU A 9 5.94 -5.02 -0.21
C LEU A 9 6.35 -3.55 -0.10
N THR A 10 7.31 -3.11 -0.92
CA THR A 10 7.41 -1.68 -1.23
C THR A 10 6.19 -1.28 -2.05
N LYS A 11 5.41 -0.31 -1.59
CA LYS A 11 4.21 0.15 -2.28
C LYS A 11 4.49 1.38 -3.12
N LEU A 12 3.90 1.42 -4.30
CA LEU A 12 3.93 2.59 -5.17
C LEU A 12 2.54 2.81 -5.76
N CYS A 13 1.89 3.92 -5.42
CA CYS A 13 0.59 4.28 -5.99
C CYS A 13 0.58 5.74 -6.47
N SER A 14 -0.06 5.98 -7.63
CA SER A 14 -0.42 7.32 -8.10
C SER A 14 -1.82 7.62 -7.58
N ALA A 15 -1.95 8.57 -6.66
CA ALA A 15 -3.15 8.73 -5.82
C ALA A 15 -4.34 9.44 -6.47
N THR A 16 -4.30 9.76 -7.77
CA THR A 16 -5.41 10.45 -8.47
C THR A 16 -6.70 9.64 -8.51
N ASP A 17 -6.65 8.31 -8.35
CA ASP A 17 -7.82 7.43 -8.56
C ASP A 17 -8.49 6.95 -7.25
N ILE A 18 -7.81 7.06 -6.10
CA ILE A 18 -8.29 6.51 -4.81
C ILE A 18 -9.56 7.22 -4.31
N GLN A 19 -9.68 8.54 -4.54
CA GLN A 19 -10.88 9.32 -4.18
C GLN A 19 -11.94 9.35 -5.30
N ALA A 20 -11.55 9.04 -6.55
CA ALA A 20 -12.45 9.12 -7.70
C ALA A 20 -13.46 7.96 -7.75
N GLY A 21 -13.10 6.79 -7.21
CA GLY A 21 -13.93 5.58 -7.21
C GLY A 21 -15.34 5.70 -6.62
N ASN A 22 -15.64 6.79 -5.89
CA ASN A 22 -16.95 7.06 -5.29
C ASN A 22 -17.70 8.27 -5.87
N SER A 23 -17.14 9.04 -6.81
CA SER A 23 -17.70 10.35 -7.21
C SER A 23 -18.15 10.51 -8.66
N GLY A 24 -18.10 9.47 -9.49
CA GLY A 24 -18.72 9.48 -10.83
C GLY A 24 -18.20 10.57 -11.79
N ARG A 25 -16.92 10.95 -11.73
CA ARG A 25 -16.30 11.93 -12.65
C ARG A 25 -15.62 11.29 -13.87
N SER A 26 -15.49 12.10 -14.94
CA SER A 26 -15.15 11.80 -16.34
C SER A 26 -13.93 10.87 -16.58
N PRO A 27 -13.90 10.05 -17.65
CA PRO A 27 -12.91 8.98 -17.88
C PRO A 27 -11.58 9.41 -18.54
N ASP A 28 -11.27 10.71 -18.61
CA ASP A 28 -10.19 11.20 -19.49
C ASP A 28 -8.78 11.25 -18.85
N VAL A 29 -8.59 10.70 -17.65
CA VAL A 29 -7.26 10.53 -17.05
C VAL A 29 -6.83 9.08 -17.20
N LYS A 30 -5.97 8.82 -18.20
CA LYS A 30 -5.32 7.51 -18.37
C LYS A 30 -4.37 7.28 -17.20
N ALA A 31 -4.84 6.53 -16.21
CA ALA A 31 -3.98 5.95 -15.19
C ALA A 31 -2.86 5.14 -15.84
N GLY A 32 -1.64 5.36 -15.37
CA GLY A 32 -0.53 4.45 -15.62
C GLY A 32 -0.70 3.22 -14.75
N PHE A 33 -1.67 2.37 -15.11
CA PHE A 33 -1.93 1.12 -14.43
C PHE A 33 -0.69 0.21 -14.47
N LEU A 34 -0.46 -0.51 -13.37
CA LEU A 34 -0.03 -1.90 -13.50
C LEU A 34 -1.09 -2.57 -14.39
N GLU A 35 -0.74 -2.99 -15.60
CA GLU A 35 -1.51 -4.07 -16.23
C GLU A 35 -1.34 -5.30 -15.33
N VAL A 36 -2.20 -5.39 -14.31
CA VAL A 36 -2.58 -6.69 -13.77
C VAL A 36 -3.39 -7.31 -14.89
N PRO A 37 -2.95 -8.42 -15.48
CA PRO A 37 -3.71 -9.05 -16.55
C PRO A 37 -5.14 -9.23 -16.06
N ALA A 38 -6.12 -8.82 -16.89
CA ALA A 38 -7.52 -8.95 -16.56
C ALA A 38 -7.79 -10.38 -16.07
N LEU A 39 -8.39 -10.51 -14.88
CA LEU A 39 -8.79 -11.81 -14.36
C LEU A 39 -9.78 -12.43 -15.38
N PRO A 40 -9.57 -13.68 -15.82
CA PRO A 40 -10.44 -14.30 -16.81
C PRO A 40 -11.90 -14.32 -16.33
N GLU A 41 -12.85 -14.17 -17.25
CA GLU A 41 -14.27 -14.28 -16.90
C GLU A 41 -14.57 -15.63 -16.24
N GLY A 42 -15.14 -15.61 -15.03
CA GLY A 42 -15.45 -16.80 -14.23
C GLY A 42 -14.47 -17.12 -13.09
N PHE A 43 -13.46 -16.27 -12.84
CA PHE A 43 -12.48 -16.44 -11.76
C PHE A 43 -13.13 -16.44 -10.37
N GLN A 44 -12.97 -17.51 -9.60
CA GLN A 44 -13.39 -17.59 -8.19
C GLN A 44 -12.16 -17.56 -7.29
N GLY A 45 -12.18 -16.76 -6.21
CA GLY A 45 -11.04 -16.46 -5.33
C GLY A 45 -10.36 -17.65 -4.60
N ARG A 46 -10.64 -18.91 -4.97
CA ARG A 46 -9.95 -20.09 -4.47
C ARG A 46 -8.70 -20.46 -5.26
N ASP A 47 -8.49 -19.88 -6.46
CA ASP A 47 -7.35 -20.20 -7.32
C ASP A 47 -6.02 -19.56 -6.85
N PHE A 48 -6.05 -18.76 -5.77
CA PHE A 48 -4.85 -18.20 -5.15
C PHE A 48 -4.02 -19.23 -4.35
N LEU A 49 -4.60 -20.39 -4.04
CA LEU A 49 -3.94 -21.42 -3.24
C LEU A 49 -3.62 -22.64 -4.11
N CYS A 50 -2.35 -22.73 -4.51
CA CYS A 50 -1.70 -23.92 -5.06
C CYS A 50 -1.96 -24.20 -6.55
N GLU A 51 -1.09 -23.69 -7.42
CA GLU A 51 -0.35 -24.56 -8.35
C GLU A 51 0.94 -23.89 -8.83
N GLN A 52 2.02 -24.69 -8.86
CA GLN A 52 3.28 -24.36 -9.49
C GLN A 52 3.10 -24.36 -11.02
N ALA A 53 2.30 -23.44 -11.56
CA ALA A 53 2.29 -23.23 -13.00
C ALA A 53 3.70 -22.72 -13.39
N PRO A 54 4.44 -23.42 -14.27
CA PRO A 54 5.65 -22.85 -14.83
C PRO A 54 5.28 -21.52 -15.45
N LEU A 55 6.03 -20.47 -15.13
CA LEU A 55 5.87 -19.19 -15.81
C LEU A 55 5.89 -19.46 -17.31
N PRO A 56 4.91 -18.96 -18.08
CA PRO A 56 4.99 -19.05 -19.53
C PRO A 56 6.34 -18.49 -19.98
N PRO A 57 7.00 -19.08 -20.99
CA PRO A 57 8.30 -18.59 -21.46
C PRO A 57 8.19 -17.08 -21.71
N GLU A 58 9.07 -16.31 -21.07
CA GLU A 58 9.09 -14.84 -21.17
C GLU A 58 9.10 -14.43 -22.65
N GLU A 59 7.96 -13.94 -23.15
CA GLU A 59 7.99 -13.09 -24.34
C GLU A 59 8.54 -11.71 -23.95
N PRO A 60 9.42 -11.11 -24.77
CA PRO A 60 10.19 -9.93 -24.38
C PRO A 60 9.35 -8.66 -24.54
N SER A 61 8.34 -8.48 -23.69
CA SER A 61 7.71 -7.16 -23.51
C SER A 61 8.49 -6.36 -22.45
N PRO A 62 8.83 -5.09 -22.69
CA PRO A 62 9.57 -4.30 -21.72
C PRO A 62 8.68 -4.04 -20.50
N ARG A 63 8.98 -4.70 -19.36
CA ARG A 63 8.30 -4.47 -18.07
C ARG A 63 8.13 -2.96 -17.80
N PRO A 64 6.95 -2.48 -17.37
CA PRO A 64 6.75 -1.08 -17.00
C PRO A 64 7.83 -0.62 -15.99
N ARG A 65 8.38 0.60 -16.16
CA ARG A 65 9.52 1.09 -15.36
C ARG A 65 9.20 1.17 -13.85
N GLN A 66 7.93 1.36 -13.48
CA GLN A 66 7.44 1.34 -12.11
C GLN A 66 7.64 -0.04 -11.45
N LEU A 67 7.38 -1.12 -12.20
CA LEU A 67 7.66 -2.48 -11.75
C LEU A 67 9.16 -2.70 -11.56
N ARG A 68 10.01 -2.07 -12.39
CA ARG A 68 11.48 -2.10 -12.17
C ARG A 68 11.89 -1.41 -10.88
N SER A 69 11.33 -0.24 -10.57
CA SER A 69 11.60 0.46 -9.31
C SER A 69 11.15 -0.36 -8.10
N ALA A 70 9.95 -0.94 -8.13
CA ALA A 70 9.47 -1.83 -7.07
C ALA A 70 10.33 -3.10 -6.90
N VAL A 71 10.72 -3.74 -8.01
CA VAL A 71 11.62 -4.91 -7.99
C VAL A 71 12.98 -4.55 -7.39
N ARG A 72 13.53 -3.39 -7.74
CA ARG A 72 14.80 -2.90 -7.20
C ARG A 72 14.71 -2.59 -5.71
N SER A 73 13.64 -1.94 -5.24
CA SER A 73 13.41 -1.73 -3.81
C SER A 73 13.35 -3.05 -3.04
N ARG A 74 12.62 -4.03 -3.59
CA ARG A 74 12.54 -5.38 -3.03
C ARG A 74 13.92 -6.05 -2.93
N GLU A 75 14.78 -5.89 -3.93
CA GLU A 75 16.16 -6.41 -3.88
C GLU A 75 16.97 -5.76 -2.76
N MET A 76 16.93 -4.42 -2.63
CA MET A 76 17.58 -3.70 -1.53
C MET A 76 17.11 -4.19 -0.16
N ILE A 77 15.79 -4.39 0.00
CA ILE A 77 15.20 -4.90 1.25
C ILE A 77 15.64 -6.34 1.53
N ARG A 78 15.68 -7.20 0.50
CA ARG A 78 16.13 -8.59 0.64
C ARG A 78 17.61 -8.69 1.03
N GLU A 79 18.45 -7.83 0.47
CA GLU A 79 19.86 -7.73 0.84
C GLU A 79 20.02 -7.23 2.28
N ALA A 80 19.25 -6.22 2.69
CA ALA A 80 19.27 -5.71 4.05
C ALA A 80 18.82 -6.78 5.08
N LEU A 81 17.83 -7.62 4.73
CA LEU A 81 17.45 -8.79 5.53
C LEU A 81 18.57 -9.82 5.68
N GLN A 82 19.68 -9.77 4.95
CA GLN A 82 20.80 -10.71 5.13
C GLN A 82 21.92 -10.14 6.00
N ASN A 83 21.86 -8.84 6.33
CA ASN A 83 22.92 -8.11 7.02
C ASN A 83 22.48 -7.61 8.39
N GLU A 84 23.42 -7.16 9.22
CA GLU A 84 23.08 -6.41 10.44
C GLU A 84 22.37 -5.10 10.06
N MET A 85 21.29 -4.79 10.79
CA MET A 85 20.47 -3.61 10.53
C MET A 85 20.75 -2.54 11.57
N ASN A 86 20.91 -1.30 11.10
CA ASN A 86 20.96 -0.14 11.98
C ASN A 86 19.53 0.37 12.21
N VAL A 87 19.02 0.15 13.43
CA VAL A 87 17.65 0.44 13.84
C VAL A 87 17.63 1.71 14.68
N MET A 88 16.77 2.65 14.31
CA MET A 88 16.53 3.92 14.97
C MET A 88 15.08 3.99 15.45
N ILE A 89 14.82 4.89 16.39
CA ILE A 89 13.49 5.12 16.97
C ILE A 89 12.96 6.46 16.45
N LYS A 90 11.69 6.48 16.01
CA LYS A 90 10.95 7.68 15.55
C LYS A 90 10.20 8.31 16.73
N SER A 91 8.87 8.28 16.74
CA SER A 91 8.03 9.00 17.72
C SER A 91 7.89 8.29 19.06
N SER A 92 8.07 6.97 19.10
CA SER A 92 7.94 6.15 20.30
C SER A 92 8.84 4.91 20.22
N PRO A 93 9.17 4.22 21.34
CA PRO A 93 10.00 3.01 21.32
C PRO A 93 9.49 1.86 20.45
N ALA A 94 8.20 1.87 20.07
CA ALA A 94 7.59 0.90 19.17
C ALA A 94 7.58 1.35 17.69
N ASP A 95 7.92 2.62 17.43
CA ASP A 95 7.96 3.24 16.12
C ASP A 95 9.42 3.24 15.62
N LEU A 96 9.75 2.25 14.78
CA LEU A 96 11.10 1.94 14.35
C LEU A 96 11.33 2.37 12.91
N VAL A 97 12.59 2.71 12.60
CA VAL A 97 13.05 2.99 11.23
C VAL A 97 14.46 2.48 11.03
N THR A 98 14.78 2.06 9.82
CA THR A 98 16.14 1.67 9.45
C THR A 98 16.71 2.57 8.36
N VAL A 99 18.03 2.50 8.17
CA VAL A 99 18.70 3.14 7.03
C VAL A 99 18.16 2.62 5.68
N THR A 100 17.61 1.40 5.67
CA THR A 100 17.01 0.79 4.47
C THR A 100 15.76 1.55 4.03
N ASP A 101 14.88 1.93 4.97
CA ASP A 101 13.66 2.70 4.71
C ASP A 101 13.99 4.00 3.98
N GLN A 102 14.93 4.76 4.55
CA GLN A 102 15.40 6.03 3.99
C GLN A 102 16.03 5.86 2.61
N ASN A 103 16.82 4.80 2.41
CA ASN A 103 17.49 4.54 1.13
C ASN A 103 16.51 4.11 0.04
N VAL A 104 15.54 3.27 0.39
CA VAL A 104 14.48 2.83 -0.53
C VAL A 104 13.63 4.01 -0.96
N GLU A 105 13.18 4.84 -0.01
CA GLU A 105 12.37 6.02 -0.34
C GLU A 105 13.12 6.99 -1.25
N LYS A 106 14.37 7.34 -0.91
CA LYS A 106 15.21 8.21 -1.76
C LYS A 106 15.39 7.67 -3.18
N MET A 107 15.59 6.35 -3.32
CA MET A 107 15.74 5.70 -4.61
C MET A 107 14.44 5.77 -5.44
N LEU A 108 13.29 5.54 -4.82
CA LEU A 108 11.98 5.66 -5.47
C LEU A 108 11.70 7.09 -5.90
N LEU A 109 11.83 8.06 -4.97
CA LEU A 109 11.59 9.47 -5.24
C LEU A 109 12.46 9.98 -6.38
N SER A 110 13.77 9.71 -6.35
CA SER A 110 14.69 10.14 -7.42
C SER A 110 14.34 9.52 -8.77
N SER A 111 14.05 8.22 -8.81
CA SER A 111 13.70 7.50 -10.04
C SER A 111 12.39 8.01 -10.67
N ILE A 112 11.41 8.33 -9.83
CA ILE A 112 10.09 8.80 -10.28
C ILE A 112 10.18 10.26 -10.71
N LYS A 113 10.86 11.10 -9.93
CA LYS A 113 11.05 12.52 -10.23
C LYS A 113 11.83 12.76 -11.53
N GLU A 114 12.78 11.88 -11.85
CA GLU A 114 13.48 11.91 -13.14
C GLU A 114 12.50 11.78 -14.33
N LYS A 115 11.49 10.93 -14.20
CA LYS A 115 10.51 10.67 -15.28
C LYS A 115 9.31 11.62 -15.24
N TYR A 116 8.87 12.00 -14.05
CA TYR A 116 7.67 12.78 -13.79
C TYR A 116 8.03 14.00 -12.92
N PRO A 117 8.81 14.96 -13.44
CA PRO A 117 9.34 16.08 -12.66
C PRO A 117 8.25 17.05 -12.15
N SER A 118 7.06 17.02 -12.75
CA SER A 118 5.91 17.84 -12.36
C SER A 118 5.01 17.20 -11.30
N HIS A 119 5.23 15.92 -10.95
CA HIS A 119 4.42 15.21 -9.98
C HIS A 119 4.80 15.59 -8.55
N SER A 120 3.84 15.45 -7.65
CA SER A 120 4.00 15.64 -6.20
C SER A 120 4.29 14.30 -5.51
N PHE A 121 4.75 14.37 -4.26
CA PHE A 121 5.16 13.22 -3.47
C PHE A 121 4.69 13.37 -2.03
N ILE A 122 4.30 12.25 -1.43
CA ILE A 122 4.06 12.08 0.01
C ILE A 122 4.80 10.78 0.38
N GLY A 123 5.88 10.89 1.14
CA GLY A 123 6.67 9.74 1.58
C GLY A 123 6.71 9.69 3.10
N GLU A 124 6.58 8.50 3.67
CA GLU A 124 6.64 8.30 5.13
C GLU A 124 7.89 8.93 5.75
N GLU A 125 9.06 8.63 5.18
CA GLU A 125 10.35 9.06 5.74
C GLU A 125 10.62 10.54 5.45
N SER A 126 10.11 11.06 4.33
CA SER A 126 10.13 12.48 4.01
C SER A 126 9.27 13.29 4.97
N VAL A 127 8.08 12.80 5.31
CA VAL A 127 7.21 13.44 6.31
C VAL A 127 7.83 13.38 7.70
N ALA A 128 8.43 12.25 8.09
CA ALA A 128 9.19 12.14 9.34
C ALA A 128 10.40 13.11 9.38
N ALA A 129 10.99 13.44 8.23
CA ALA A 129 12.05 14.43 8.10
C ALA A 129 11.55 15.90 8.06
N GLY A 130 10.25 16.14 8.18
CA GLY A 130 9.63 17.47 8.25
C GLY A 130 9.03 17.98 6.94
N GLU A 131 8.92 17.16 5.89
CA GLU A 131 8.10 17.51 4.74
C GLU A 131 6.61 17.53 5.13
N LYS A 132 5.84 18.41 4.50
CA LYS A 132 4.40 18.54 4.77
C LYS A 132 3.61 17.55 3.93
N THR A 133 2.59 16.95 4.53
CA THR A 133 1.63 16.13 3.80
C THR A 133 0.62 17.00 3.07
N VAL A 134 0.92 17.40 1.83
CA VAL A 134 0.04 18.23 1.02
C VAL A 134 -0.57 17.40 -0.11
N PHE A 135 -1.83 17.02 0.05
CA PHE A 135 -2.58 16.30 -0.99
C PHE A 135 -3.37 17.27 -1.85
N THR A 136 -3.12 17.27 -3.17
CA THR A 136 -3.73 18.19 -4.13
C THR A 136 -4.22 17.44 -5.37
N ASP A 137 -4.91 18.12 -6.28
CA ASP A 137 -5.34 17.54 -7.57
C ASP A 137 -4.18 17.20 -8.52
N LYS A 138 -2.93 17.57 -8.18
CA LYS A 138 -1.77 17.16 -8.97
C LYS A 138 -1.53 15.66 -8.83
N PRO A 139 -1.05 14.99 -9.89
CA PRO A 139 -0.56 13.61 -9.78
C PRO A 139 0.45 13.49 -8.64
N THR A 140 0.08 12.71 -7.62
CA THR A 140 0.85 12.59 -6.38
C THR A 140 1.21 11.12 -6.14
N TRP A 141 2.48 10.87 -5.86
CA TRP A 141 2.98 9.55 -5.48
C TRP A 141 2.99 9.45 -3.96
N ILE A 142 2.20 8.51 -3.42
CA ILE A 142 2.19 8.22 -1.99
C ILE A 142 3.00 6.95 -1.78
N ILE A 143 4.04 7.04 -0.96
CA ILE A 143 5.09 6.03 -0.84
C ILE A 143 5.29 5.64 0.61
N ASP A 144 5.20 4.33 0.83
CA ASP A 144 5.69 3.65 2.01
C ASP A 144 6.87 2.77 1.54
N PRO A 145 8.12 3.06 1.96
CA PRO A 145 9.26 2.28 1.54
C PRO A 145 9.24 0.84 2.08
N ILE A 146 8.80 0.63 3.32
CA ILE A 146 8.70 -0.66 4.02
C ILE A 146 7.55 -0.63 5.05
N ASP A 147 6.34 -1.01 4.62
CA ASP A 147 5.22 -1.15 5.55
C ASP A 147 5.49 -2.32 6.52
N GLY A 148 5.54 -2.01 7.82
CA GLY A 148 5.85 -2.98 8.88
C GLY A 148 7.34 -3.05 9.25
N THR A 149 7.98 -1.89 9.44
CA THR A 149 9.40 -1.80 9.86
C THR A 149 9.72 -2.65 11.10
N THR A 150 8.80 -2.76 12.05
CA THR A 150 8.95 -3.67 13.21
C THR A 150 9.11 -5.13 12.78
N ASN A 151 8.31 -5.60 11.83
CA ASN A 151 8.45 -6.96 11.28
C ASN A 151 9.77 -7.11 10.53
N PHE A 152 10.18 -6.09 9.77
CA PHE A 152 11.46 -6.07 9.05
C PHE A 152 12.65 -6.19 10.01
N VAL A 153 12.69 -5.37 11.06
CA VAL A 153 13.73 -5.39 12.12
C VAL A 153 13.81 -6.75 12.80
N HIS A 154 12.66 -7.34 13.16
CA HIS A 154 12.62 -8.63 13.83
C HIS A 154 12.69 -9.83 12.88
N ARG A 155 12.73 -9.61 11.57
CA ARG A 155 12.74 -10.65 10.51
C ARG A 155 11.53 -11.59 10.61
N ILE A 156 10.42 -11.07 11.13
CA ILE A 156 9.20 -11.83 11.35
C ILE A 156 8.36 -11.81 10.08
N ARG A 157 7.88 -12.99 9.69
CA ARG A 157 6.93 -13.18 8.60
C ARG A 157 5.53 -13.31 9.19
N SER A 158 4.95 -12.18 9.60
CA SER A 158 3.61 -12.15 10.20
C SER A 158 2.75 -11.06 9.59
N VAL A 159 1.44 -11.24 9.69
CA VAL A 159 0.47 -10.13 9.61
C VAL A 159 0.82 -9.12 10.70
N GLY A 160 0.83 -7.84 10.33
CA GLY A 160 1.34 -6.73 11.14
C GLY A 160 1.72 -5.50 10.31
N THR A 161 1.28 -5.47 9.06
CA THR A 161 1.43 -4.39 8.09
C THR A 161 0.04 -4.18 7.49
N ALA A 162 -0.40 -2.92 7.42
CA ALA A 162 -1.71 -2.57 6.89
C ALA A 162 -1.86 -3.03 5.43
N ALA A 163 -0.78 -2.95 4.65
CA ALA A 163 -0.66 -3.47 3.29
C ALA A 163 -1.24 -4.87 3.14
N VAL A 164 -0.66 -5.78 3.92
CA VAL A 164 -0.83 -7.21 3.74
C VAL A 164 -2.19 -7.58 4.26
N ASN A 165 -2.63 -6.95 5.35
CA ASN A 165 -3.98 -7.14 5.89
C ASN A 165 -5.05 -6.77 4.85
N MET A 166 -4.90 -5.63 4.17
CA MET A 166 -5.81 -5.24 3.09
C MET A 166 -5.72 -6.17 1.87
N CYS A 167 -4.51 -6.57 1.47
CA CYS A 167 -4.34 -7.55 0.39
C CYS A 167 -4.97 -8.90 0.73
N LEU A 168 -4.95 -9.34 1.99
CA LEU A 168 -5.65 -10.54 2.44
C LEU A 168 -7.17 -10.42 2.27
N VAL A 169 -7.74 -9.23 2.48
CA VAL A 169 -9.15 -8.96 2.16
C VAL A 169 -9.39 -9.07 0.64
N ALA A 170 -8.53 -8.45 -0.16
CA ALA A 170 -8.65 -8.50 -1.63
C ALA A 170 -8.55 -9.93 -2.20
N THR A 171 -7.72 -10.79 -1.60
CA THR A 171 -7.62 -12.20 -2.01
C THR A 171 -8.74 -13.09 -1.45
N GLY A 172 -9.64 -12.54 -0.62
CA GLY A 172 -10.68 -13.32 0.07
C GLY A 172 -10.15 -14.20 1.21
N GLY A 173 -8.92 -13.97 1.67
CA GLY A 173 -8.31 -14.65 2.81
C GLY A 173 -8.79 -14.10 4.16
N ALA A 174 -9.33 -12.87 4.16
CA ALA A 174 -10.04 -12.24 5.26
C ALA A 174 -11.31 -11.54 4.74
N ASP A 175 -12.35 -11.41 5.57
CA ASP A 175 -13.60 -10.76 5.16
C ASP A 175 -13.55 -9.24 5.28
N ALA A 176 -12.80 -8.73 6.27
CA ALA A 176 -12.59 -7.32 6.50
C ALA A 176 -11.31 -7.05 7.32
N TYR A 177 -10.81 -5.82 7.20
CA TYR A 177 -9.74 -5.22 7.98
C TYR A 177 -10.18 -3.82 8.39
N TYR A 178 -9.91 -3.43 9.62
CA TYR A 178 -10.11 -2.06 10.08
C TYR A 178 -8.94 -1.65 10.96
N GLU A 179 -8.58 -0.37 10.88
CA GLU A 179 -7.56 0.20 11.76
C GLU A 179 -7.76 1.72 11.89
N MET A 180 -7.41 2.25 13.06
CA MET A 180 -7.33 3.68 13.33
C MET A 180 -5.90 3.99 13.76
N GLY A 181 -5.32 5.05 13.20
CA GLY A 181 -3.94 5.46 13.48
C GLY A 181 -2.97 5.19 12.34
N ILE A 182 -3.38 4.52 11.26
CA ILE A 182 -2.54 4.36 10.06
C ILE A 182 -2.52 5.65 9.23
N HIS A 183 -1.52 5.83 8.40
CA HIS A 183 -1.31 7.00 7.55
C HIS A 183 -1.74 6.76 6.11
N CYS A 184 -1.84 7.81 5.31
CA CYS A 184 -2.20 7.73 3.90
C CYS A 184 -1.32 6.76 3.08
N TRP A 185 -0.03 6.65 3.40
CA TRP A 185 0.90 5.74 2.72
C TRP A 185 0.67 4.25 3.02
N ASP A 186 0.12 3.93 4.20
CA ASP A 186 -0.29 2.56 4.57
C ASP A 186 -1.46 2.08 3.71
N MET A 187 -2.40 2.99 3.41
CA MET A 187 -3.67 2.68 2.77
C MET A 187 -3.66 2.86 1.25
N ALA A 188 -2.90 3.83 0.73
CA ALA A 188 -3.07 4.29 -0.65
C ALA A 188 -2.91 3.18 -1.69
N GLY A 189 -1.84 2.39 -1.58
CA GLY A 189 -1.58 1.30 -2.53
C GLY A 189 -2.57 0.15 -2.41
N ALA A 190 -2.84 -0.32 -1.19
CA ALA A 190 -3.69 -1.50 -0.97
C ALA A 190 -5.19 -1.18 -1.11
N GLY A 191 -5.60 0.07 -0.91
CA GLY A 191 -6.97 0.52 -1.08
C GLY A 191 -7.49 0.28 -2.49
N VAL A 192 -6.71 0.65 -3.50
CA VAL A 192 -7.04 0.40 -4.91
C VAL A 192 -7.18 -1.11 -5.17
N ILE A 193 -6.27 -1.92 -4.62
CA ILE A 193 -6.30 -3.37 -4.80
C ILE A 193 -7.60 -3.96 -4.23
N VAL A 194 -8.02 -3.52 -3.04
CA VAL A 194 -9.27 -3.98 -2.43
C VAL A 194 -10.48 -3.61 -3.28
N THR A 195 -10.56 -2.39 -3.80
CA THR A 195 -11.70 -1.95 -4.60
C THR A 195 -11.76 -2.64 -5.96
N GLU A 196 -10.60 -2.82 -6.62
CA GLU A 196 -10.52 -3.53 -7.91
C GLU A 196 -10.83 -5.03 -7.76
N ALA A 197 -10.56 -5.61 -6.59
CA ALA A 197 -10.99 -6.97 -6.26
C ALA A 197 -12.50 -7.09 -5.93
N GLY A 198 -13.26 -5.98 -6.00
CA GLY A 198 -14.70 -5.93 -5.71
C GLY A 198 -15.05 -5.64 -4.26
N GLY A 199 -14.06 -5.33 -3.42
CA GLY A 199 -14.26 -4.88 -2.05
C GLY A 199 -14.66 -3.40 -1.95
N VAL A 200 -14.80 -2.92 -0.70
CA VAL A 200 -15.19 -1.55 -0.38
C VAL A 200 -14.26 -0.94 0.65
N LEU A 201 -14.06 0.37 0.56
CA LEU A 201 -13.39 1.18 1.59
C LEU A 201 -14.41 2.12 2.23
N MET A 202 -14.30 2.29 3.55
CA MET A 202 -15.20 3.11 4.35
C MET A 202 -14.43 3.77 5.51
N ASP A 203 -14.83 4.96 5.94
CA ASP A 203 -14.34 5.52 7.21
C ASP A 203 -15.02 4.79 8.38
N VAL A 204 -14.36 4.66 9.52
CA VAL A 204 -14.92 3.98 10.72
C VAL A 204 -16.21 4.61 11.23
N THR A 205 -16.49 5.88 10.88
CA THR A 205 -17.77 6.55 11.12
C THR A 205 -18.96 5.97 10.33
N GLY A 206 -18.70 5.09 9.36
CA GLY A 206 -19.67 4.62 8.37
C GLY A 206 -19.81 5.57 7.16
N GLY A 207 -19.07 6.68 7.16
CA GLY A 207 -19.04 7.64 6.08
C GLY A 207 -18.14 7.22 4.91
N PRO A 208 -18.04 8.06 3.87
CA PRO A 208 -17.12 7.86 2.77
C PRO A 208 -15.68 7.73 3.27
N PHE A 209 -14.90 6.85 2.64
CA PHE A 209 -13.47 6.74 2.89
C PHE A 209 -12.76 8.07 2.63
N ASP A 210 -11.90 8.47 3.57
CA ASP A 210 -11.05 9.64 3.47
C ASP A 210 -9.60 9.24 3.75
N LEU A 211 -8.77 9.32 2.72
CA LEU A 211 -7.37 8.87 2.73
C LEU A 211 -6.52 9.58 3.79
N MET A 212 -6.87 10.81 4.17
CA MET A 212 -6.08 11.64 5.10
C MET A 212 -6.57 11.52 6.55
N SER A 213 -7.62 10.74 6.80
CA SER A 213 -8.36 10.75 8.06
C SER A 213 -7.75 9.91 9.18
N ARG A 214 -6.73 9.11 8.86
CA ARG A 214 -6.11 8.09 9.72
C ARG A 214 -6.99 6.89 10.06
N ARG A 215 -8.07 6.67 9.31
CA ARG A 215 -9.09 5.65 9.64
C ARG A 215 -9.55 4.92 8.40
N ILE A 216 -9.66 3.60 8.49
CA ILE A 216 -10.15 2.77 7.40
C ILE A 216 -10.94 1.57 7.90
N ILE A 217 -11.93 1.19 7.11
CA ILE A 217 -12.49 -0.15 7.02
C ILE A 217 -12.34 -0.58 5.57
N ALA A 218 -11.64 -1.68 5.33
CA ALA A 218 -11.55 -2.37 4.06
C ALA A 218 -12.30 -3.70 4.19
N ALA A 219 -13.34 -3.93 3.41
CA ALA A 219 -14.17 -5.13 3.53
C ALA A 219 -14.57 -5.70 2.17
N ASN A 220 -14.94 -6.98 2.14
CA ASN A 220 -15.46 -7.62 0.94
C ASN A 220 -16.86 -7.12 0.53
N SER A 221 -17.58 -6.43 1.43
CA SER A 221 -18.95 -5.98 1.18
C SER A 221 -19.32 -4.78 2.05
N LYS A 222 -20.20 -3.93 1.52
CA LYS A 222 -20.72 -2.76 2.23
C LYS A 222 -21.46 -3.10 3.51
N ALA A 223 -22.28 -4.16 3.50
CA ALA A 223 -23.05 -4.59 4.67
C ALA A 223 -22.13 -4.97 5.85
N LEU A 224 -20.99 -5.61 5.57
CA LEU A 224 -20.01 -5.93 6.60
C LEU A 224 -19.30 -4.67 7.10
N ALA A 225 -18.89 -3.77 6.21
CA ALA A 225 -18.25 -2.50 6.59
C ALA A 225 -19.16 -1.65 7.49
N GLU A 226 -20.43 -1.49 7.13
CA GLU A 226 -21.43 -0.75 7.92
C GLU A 226 -21.70 -1.39 9.28
N ARG A 227 -21.62 -2.72 9.36
CA ARG A 227 -21.77 -3.44 10.64
C ARG A 227 -20.57 -3.19 11.54
N ILE A 228 -19.36 -3.25 11.00
CA ILE A 228 -18.13 -2.98 11.75
C ILE A 228 -18.13 -1.53 12.27
N ALA A 229 -18.49 -0.56 11.43
CA ALA A 229 -18.56 0.85 11.79
C ALA A 229 -19.49 1.14 13.01
N LYS A 230 -20.54 0.34 13.21
CA LYS A 230 -21.47 0.49 14.35
C LYS A 230 -20.89 0.04 15.69
N GLU A 231 -19.87 -0.81 15.67
CA GLU A 231 -19.27 -1.41 16.87
C GLU A 231 -17.99 -0.69 17.30
N ILE A 232 -17.43 0.18 16.44
CA ILE A 232 -16.17 0.86 16.70
C ILE A 232 -16.41 2.16 17.48
N GLU A 233 -15.70 2.30 18.60
CA GLU A 233 -15.53 3.58 19.28
C GLU A 233 -14.35 4.36 18.65
N ILE A 234 -14.57 5.64 18.33
CA ILE A 234 -13.59 6.44 17.58
C ILE A 234 -12.55 7.03 18.54
N ILE A 235 -11.28 6.80 18.24
CA ILE A 235 -10.15 7.41 18.95
C ILE A 235 -9.80 8.76 18.28
N PRO A 236 -9.65 9.86 19.04
CA PRO A 236 -9.22 11.13 18.48
C PRO A 236 -7.77 11.05 18.01
N LEU A 237 -7.55 11.38 16.74
CA LEU A 237 -6.26 11.34 16.06
C LEU A 237 -6.09 12.60 15.23
N GLN A 238 -4.86 13.14 15.19
CA GLN A 238 -4.50 14.22 14.28
C GLN A 238 -4.47 13.69 12.84
N ARG A 239 -5.13 14.37 11.92
CA ARG A 239 -5.16 13.97 10.51
C ARG A 239 -3.80 14.19 9.85
N ASP A 240 -3.58 13.52 8.72
CA ASP A 240 -2.33 13.70 7.96
C ASP A 240 -2.22 15.09 7.33
N ASP A 241 -3.34 15.70 6.97
CA ASP A 241 -3.43 17.04 6.37
C ASP A 241 -3.53 18.18 7.41
N GLU A 242 -3.49 17.84 8.70
CA GLU A 242 -3.44 18.78 9.81
C GLU A 242 -1.99 18.89 10.30
N SER A 243 -1.23 19.83 9.74
CA SER A 243 0.15 20.17 10.18
C SER A 243 0.23 21.55 10.83
#